data_AF-A0A2R7JT49-F1
#
_entry.id   AF-A0A2R7JT49-F1
#
_cell.length_a   1.000
_cell.length_b   1.000
_cell.length_c   1.000
_cell.angle_alpha   90.00
_cell.angle_beta   90.00
_cell.angle_gamma   90.00
#
_symmetry.space_group_name_H-M   'P 1'
#
loop_
_entity.id
_entity.type
_entity.pdbx_description
1 polymer ?
#
loop_
_entity_poly.entity_id
_entity_poly.type
_entity_poly.pdbx_seq_one_letter_code
_entity_poly.pdbx_strand_id
1 'polypeptide(L)'
;SFFDGKGLHQKVQSLGYIGMDDCSGNVFGKELIRKYYFNKMPKDLAVEFEKEYDVDPDFIKNKLYKEPNPNAYLATFAKFLIKHKDSEFCRKIIFKGMKSFVKNYIKQFDNCKEVPVHFVGSIAFYLKDELQETFDKYELQLGNVLRRPIDGLIAYHVANQ
;
A
#
# COMPACT_ATOMS: atom_id res chain seq x y z
N SER A 1 1.44 1.91 14.72
CA SER A 1 1.58 2.05 16.19
C SER A 1 2.86 1.35 16.61
N PHE A 2 3.38 1.68 17.79
CA PHE A 2 4.48 0.97 18.44
C PHE A 2 4.02 0.50 19.82
N PHE A 3 4.25 -0.77 20.17
CA PHE A 3 3.92 -1.32 21.48
C PHE A 3 5.21 -1.63 22.22
N ASP A 4 5.40 -1.06 23.41
CA ASP A 4 6.63 -1.18 24.20
C ASP A 4 6.59 -2.31 25.24
N GLY A 5 5.57 -3.17 25.19
CA GLY A 5 5.30 -4.20 26.20
C GLY A 5 4.35 -3.76 27.32
N LYS A 6 4.05 -2.46 27.44
CA LYS A 6 3.13 -1.91 28.44
C LYS A 6 2.01 -1.08 27.82
N GLY A 7 2.33 -0.26 26.82
CA GLY A 7 1.42 0.70 26.22
C GLY A 7 1.59 0.83 24.70
N LEU A 8 0.52 1.27 24.05
CA LEU A 8 0.49 1.54 22.62
C LEU A 8 0.80 3.01 22.36
N HIS A 9 1.84 3.27 21.59
CA HIS A 9 2.27 4.59 21.15
C HIS A 9 1.83 4.83 19.71
N GLN A 10 0.99 5.84 19.49
CA GLN A 10 0.52 6.25 18.17
C GLN A 10 1.05 7.66 17.86
N LYS A 11 1.97 7.76 16.89
CA LYS A 11 2.53 9.06 16.44
C LYS A 11 1.75 9.69 15.29
N VAL A 12 1.04 8.90 14.50
CA VAL A 12 0.31 9.35 13.32
C VAL A 12 -1.13 8.85 13.37
N GLN A 13 -2.10 9.75 13.28
CA GLN A 13 -3.50 9.41 13.11
C GLN A 13 -3.88 9.67 11.65
N SER A 14 -4.25 8.61 10.91
CA SER A 14 -4.59 8.76 9.50
C SER A 14 -5.84 9.63 9.32
N LEU A 15 -5.80 10.55 8.35
CA LEU A 15 -6.95 11.32 7.89
C LEU A 15 -7.76 10.59 6.80
N GLY A 16 -7.45 9.32 6.54
CA GLY A 16 -8.13 8.46 5.58
C GLY A 16 -7.76 8.76 4.12
N TYR A 17 -8.38 8.00 3.20
CA TYR A 17 -8.01 7.89 1.78
C TYR A 17 -7.95 9.19 0.96
N ILE A 18 -8.63 10.24 1.42
CA ILE A 18 -8.59 11.57 0.78
C ILE A 18 -7.30 12.29 1.16
N GLY A 19 -7.02 12.42 2.45
CA GLY A 19 -5.92 13.22 2.98
C GLY A 19 -4.61 12.47 3.19
N MET A 20 -4.66 11.16 3.42
CA MET A 20 -3.53 10.32 3.83
C MET A 20 -3.64 8.90 3.22
N ASP A 21 -3.52 7.85 4.05
CA ASP A 21 -3.41 6.44 3.68
C ASP A 21 -2.25 6.14 2.72
N ASP A 22 -1.10 6.78 2.90
CA ASP A 22 0.11 6.52 2.12
C ASP A 22 0.41 5.03 2.01
N CYS A 23 0.84 4.60 0.82
CA CYS A 23 1.16 3.20 0.53
C CYS A 23 -0.02 2.20 0.68
N SER A 24 -1.26 2.70 0.74
CA SER A 24 -2.47 1.88 0.68
C SER A 24 -2.91 1.59 -0.75
N GLY A 25 -3.77 0.58 -0.90
CA GLY A 25 -4.35 0.21 -2.20
C GLY A 25 -5.17 1.34 -2.81
N ASN A 26 -5.89 2.13 -2.00
CA ASN A 26 -6.71 3.23 -2.51
C ASN A 26 -5.84 4.38 -3.05
N VAL A 27 -4.71 4.68 -2.41
CA VAL A 27 -3.77 5.70 -2.88
C VAL A 27 -3.10 5.24 -4.17
N PHE A 28 -2.69 3.97 -4.24
CA PHE A 28 -2.13 3.40 -5.45
C PHE A 28 -3.12 3.39 -6.63
N GLY A 29 -4.37 3.01 -6.39
CA GLY A 29 -5.40 3.05 -7.42
C GLY A 29 -5.72 4.47 -7.89
N LYS A 30 -5.82 5.42 -6.95
CA LYS A 30 -5.97 6.84 -7.25
C LYS A 30 -4.83 7.35 -8.14
N GLU A 31 -3.59 6.98 -7.84
CA GLU A 31 -2.43 7.35 -8.67
C GLU A 31 -2.49 6.72 -10.07
N LEU A 32 -2.87 5.44 -10.21
CA LEU A 32 -3.02 4.80 -11.52
C LEU A 32 -4.05 5.50 -12.40
N ILE A 33 -5.26 5.75 -11.87
CA ILE A 33 -6.32 6.46 -12.60
C ILE A 33 -5.84 7.84 -13.06
N ARG A 34 -5.16 8.58 -12.17
CA ARG A 34 -4.61 9.90 -12.52
C ARG A 34 -3.58 9.78 -13.62
N LYS A 35 -2.63 8.84 -13.52
CA LYS A 35 -1.59 8.65 -14.54
C LYS A 35 -2.17 8.22 -15.89
N TYR A 36 -3.24 7.42 -15.89
CA TYR A 36 -4.00 7.08 -17.07
C TYR A 36 -4.58 8.35 -17.74
N TYR A 37 -5.42 9.13 -17.05
CA TYR A 37 -6.06 10.32 -17.63
C TYR A 37 -5.09 11.47 -17.97
N PHE A 38 -3.94 11.54 -17.31
CA PHE A 38 -2.90 12.53 -17.65
C PHE A 38 -1.94 12.04 -18.75
N ASN A 39 -2.25 10.94 -19.44
CA ASN A 39 -1.44 10.35 -20.51
C ASN A 39 0.01 10.10 -20.06
N LYS A 40 0.20 9.69 -18.81
CA LYS A 40 1.49 9.36 -18.20
C LYS A 40 1.71 7.85 -18.03
N MET A 41 0.67 7.05 -18.25
CA MET A 41 0.78 5.61 -18.32
C MET A 41 1.36 5.21 -19.70
N PRO A 42 2.34 4.28 -19.75
CA PRO A 42 2.82 3.70 -21.01
C PRO A 42 1.68 3.11 -21.85
N LYS A 43 1.78 3.19 -23.18
CA LYS A 43 0.67 2.84 -24.09
C LYS A 43 0.25 1.37 -23.97
N ASP A 44 1.22 0.47 -23.87
CA ASP A 44 1.01 -0.96 -23.63
C ASP A 44 0.21 -1.21 -22.34
N LEU A 45 0.63 -0.58 -21.24
CA LEU A 45 -0.08 -0.68 -19.96
C LEU A 45 -1.46 -0.02 -20.00
N ALA A 46 -1.61 1.11 -20.69
CA ALA A 46 -2.90 1.78 -20.84
C ALA A 46 -3.91 0.90 -21.58
N VAL A 47 -3.49 0.25 -22.67
CA VAL A 47 -4.34 -0.69 -23.42
C VAL A 47 -4.74 -1.89 -22.56
N GLU A 48 -3.85 -2.42 -21.72
CA GLU A 48 -4.23 -3.47 -20.76
C GLU A 48 -5.17 -2.95 -19.67
N PHE A 49 -4.92 -1.74 -19.17
CA PHE A 49 -5.72 -1.12 -18.12
C PHE A 49 -7.18 -0.89 -18.58
N GLU A 50 -7.37 -0.41 -19.81
CA GLU A 50 -8.70 -0.21 -20.43
C GLU A 50 -9.45 -1.52 -20.71
N LYS A 51 -8.73 -2.63 -20.89
CA LYS A 51 -9.35 -3.95 -21.06
C LYS A 51 -9.81 -4.54 -19.73
N GLU A 52 -9.11 -4.23 -18.64
CA GLU A 52 -9.40 -4.78 -17.31
C GLU A 52 -10.41 -3.93 -16.52
N TYR A 53 -10.48 -2.63 -16.78
CA TYR A 53 -11.28 -1.69 -16.00
C TYR A 53 -12.13 -0.78 -16.89
N ASP A 54 -13.34 -0.47 -16.40
CA ASP A 54 -14.16 0.59 -16.98
C ASP A 54 -13.56 1.96 -16.62
N VAL A 55 -12.95 2.59 -17.62
CA VAL A 55 -12.32 3.90 -17.54
C VAL A 55 -13.20 5.01 -18.12
N ASP A 56 -14.49 4.77 -18.31
CA ASP A 56 -15.41 5.83 -18.68
C ASP A 56 -15.42 6.93 -17.59
N PRO A 57 -15.22 8.21 -17.95
CA PRO A 57 -15.15 9.29 -16.96
C PRO A 57 -16.41 9.40 -16.10
N ASP A 58 -17.60 9.13 -16.63
CA ASP A 58 -18.85 9.26 -15.89
C ASP A 58 -19.09 8.05 -15.00
N PHE A 59 -18.71 6.84 -15.44
CA PHE A 59 -18.65 5.66 -14.59
C PHE A 59 -17.73 5.88 -13.38
N ILE A 60 -16.50 6.35 -13.60
CA ILE A 60 -15.55 6.60 -12.52
C ILE A 60 -16.07 7.68 -11.57
N LYS A 61 -16.62 8.79 -12.08
CA LYS A 61 -17.22 9.83 -11.23
C LYS A 61 -18.39 9.28 -10.40
N ASN A 62 -19.24 8.43 -10.98
CA ASN A 62 -20.33 7.80 -10.24
C ASN A 62 -19.80 6.96 -9.08
N LYS A 63 -18.81 6.11 -9.33
CA LYS A 63 -18.15 5.28 -8.31
C LYS A 63 -17.49 6.10 -7.21
N LEU A 64 -16.92 7.25 -7.54
CA LEU A 64 -16.19 8.09 -6.58
C LEU A 64 -17.09 9.03 -5.76
N TYR A 65 -18.13 9.58 -6.37
CA TYR A 65 -18.89 10.69 -5.78
C TYR A 65 -20.34 10.35 -5.41
N LYS A 66 -20.90 9.27 -5.97
CA LYS A 66 -22.32 8.93 -5.82
C LYS A 66 -22.55 7.58 -5.15
N GLU A 67 -21.58 6.66 -5.24
CA GLU A 67 -21.67 5.34 -4.62
C GLU A 67 -20.96 5.27 -3.27
N PRO A 68 -21.39 4.36 -2.37
CA PRO A 68 -20.70 4.10 -1.11
C PRO A 68 -19.33 3.45 -1.33
N ASN A 69 -18.43 3.62 -0.36
CA ASN A 69 -17.09 3.00 -0.30
C ASN A 69 -16.15 3.33 -1.50
N PRO A 70 -15.97 4.61 -1.87
CA PRO A 70 -15.06 5.00 -2.96
C PRO A 70 -13.59 4.60 -2.72
N ASN A 71 -13.18 4.50 -1.46
CA ASN A 71 -11.87 3.98 -1.06
C ASN A 71 -11.68 2.51 -1.46
N ALA A 72 -12.70 1.67 -1.29
CA ALA A 72 -12.66 0.26 -1.69
C ALA A 72 -12.63 0.13 -3.21
N TYR A 73 -13.43 0.95 -3.92
CA TYR A 73 -13.36 1.05 -5.38
C TYR A 73 -11.97 1.41 -5.87
N LEU A 74 -11.35 2.47 -5.32
CA LEU A 74 -9.98 2.85 -5.65
C LEU A 74 -8.98 1.71 -5.37
N ALA A 75 -9.15 0.97 -4.27
CA ALA A 75 -8.28 -0.14 -3.94
C ALA A 75 -8.33 -1.30 -4.95
N THR A 76 -9.39 -1.41 -5.77
CA THR A 76 -9.48 -2.47 -6.79
C THR A 76 -8.41 -2.34 -7.88
N PHE A 77 -7.99 -1.12 -8.21
CA PHE A 77 -6.96 -0.83 -9.19
C PHE A 77 -5.55 -1.19 -8.72
N ALA A 78 -5.33 -1.32 -7.41
CA ALA A 78 -4.02 -1.73 -6.88
C ALA A 78 -3.61 -3.14 -7.35
N LYS A 79 -4.57 -3.98 -7.75
CA LYS A 79 -4.29 -5.30 -8.36
C LYS A 79 -3.47 -5.16 -9.65
N PHE A 80 -3.81 -4.19 -10.49
CA PHE A 80 -3.05 -3.87 -11.70
C PHE A 80 -1.62 -3.45 -11.36
N LEU A 81 -1.46 -2.58 -10.35
CA LEU A 81 -0.13 -2.16 -9.90
C LEU A 81 0.74 -3.34 -9.47
N ILE A 82 0.17 -4.29 -8.72
CA ILE A 82 0.85 -5.49 -8.24
C ILE A 82 1.18 -6.43 -9.41
N LYS A 83 0.23 -6.64 -10.34
CA LYS A 83 0.42 -7.47 -11.54
C LYS A 83 1.60 -6.97 -12.38
N HIS A 84 1.77 -5.66 -12.49
CA HIS A 84 2.80 -5.02 -13.31
C HIS A 84 3.95 -4.43 -12.49
N LYS A 85 4.20 -4.92 -11.26
CA LYS A 85 5.15 -4.32 -10.31
C LYS A 85 6.59 -4.23 -10.81
N ASP A 86 6.97 -5.12 -11.74
CA ASP A 86 8.29 -5.14 -12.37
C ASP A 86 8.45 -4.14 -13.52
N SER A 87 7.35 -3.56 -14.00
CA SER A 87 7.43 -2.47 -14.99
C SER A 87 8.03 -1.22 -14.35
N GLU A 88 8.85 -0.49 -15.11
CA GLU A 88 9.46 0.76 -14.62
C GLU A 88 8.40 1.76 -14.13
N PHE A 89 7.25 1.82 -14.80
CA PHE A 89 6.14 2.69 -14.46
C PHE A 89 5.54 2.36 -13.09
N CYS A 90 5.13 1.10 -12.85
CA CYS A 90 4.53 0.69 -11.59
C CYS A 90 5.56 0.71 -10.45
N ARG A 91 6.79 0.28 -10.72
CA ARG A 91 7.90 0.31 -9.76
C ARG A 91 8.12 1.72 -9.20
N LYS A 92 8.13 2.76 -10.06
CA LYS A 92 8.23 4.16 -9.62
C LYS A 92 7.10 4.59 -8.69
N ILE A 93 5.87 4.14 -8.94
CA ILE A 93 4.70 4.45 -8.10
C ILE A 93 4.85 3.77 -6.73
N ILE A 94 5.20 2.48 -6.72
CA ILE A 94 5.36 1.66 -5.51
C ILE A 94 6.43 2.29 -4.59
N PHE A 95 7.64 2.48 -5.09
CA PHE A 95 8.75 3.00 -4.27
C PHE A 95 8.53 4.45 -3.82
N LYS A 96 7.81 5.26 -4.61
CA LYS A 96 7.39 6.59 -4.16
C LYS A 96 6.43 6.50 -2.97
N GLY A 97 5.44 5.61 -3.04
CA GLY A 97 4.50 5.35 -1.95
C GLY A 97 5.20 4.85 -0.68
N MET A 98 6.07 3.85 -0.81
CA MET A 98 6.83 3.30 0.32
C MET A 98 7.78 4.32 0.95
N LYS A 99 8.46 5.14 0.13
CA LYS A 99 9.27 6.27 0.63
C LYS A 99 8.45 7.27 1.44
N SER A 100 7.25 7.60 0.97
CA SER A 100 6.34 8.49 1.70
C SER A 100 5.94 7.87 3.04
N PHE A 101 5.54 6.60 3.02
CA PHE A 101 5.16 5.85 4.20
C PHE A 101 6.28 5.78 5.25
N VAL A 102 7.51 5.42 4.85
CA VAL A 102 8.66 5.38 5.75
C VAL A 102 8.90 6.74 6.40
N LYS A 103 8.92 7.81 5.60
CA LYS A 103 9.21 9.16 6.11
C LYS A 103 8.14 9.69 7.05
N ASN A 104 6.87 9.49 6.69
CA ASN A 104 5.76 10.15 7.37
C ASN A 104 5.22 9.31 8.54
N TYR A 105 5.37 7.99 8.51
CA TYR A 105 4.79 7.08 9.52
C TYR A 105 5.86 6.42 10.39
N ILE A 106 6.91 5.85 9.79
CA ILE A 106 7.90 5.05 10.54
C ILE A 106 8.91 5.96 11.23
N LYS A 107 9.49 6.92 10.51
CA LYS A 107 10.54 7.82 11.04
C LYS A 107 10.06 8.83 12.09
N GLN A 108 8.78 8.78 12.47
CA GLN A 108 8.24 9.51 13.62
C GLN A 108 8.59 8.86 14.97
N PHE A 109 9.12 7.63 14.92
CA PHE A 109 9.61 6.90 16.09
C PHE A 109 11.15 6.91 16.07
N ASP A 110 11.76 7.49 17.11
CA ASP A 110 13.22 7.65 17.17
C ASP A 110 13.96 6.30 17.17
N ASN A 111 13.37 5.29 17.80
CA ASN A 111 13.88 3.93 17.88
C ASN A 111 13.53 3.05 16.65
N CYS A 112 13.03 3.62 15.54
CA CYS A 112 12.54 2.84 14.39
C CYS A 112 13.58 1.92 13.73
N LYS A 113 14.88 2.14 13.97
CA LYS A 113 15.96 1.27 13.47
C LYS A 113 16.29 0.10 14.39
N GLU A 114 15.86 0.15 15.64
CA GLU A 114 16.20 -0.82 16.68
C GLU A 114 15.18 -1.95 16.78
N VAL A 115 13.98 -1.75 16.22
CA VAL A 115 12.86 -2.67 16.32
C VAL A 115 12.34 -3.08 14.95
N PRO A 116 11.87 -4.33 14.78
CA PRO A 116 11.24 -4.77 13.55
C PRO A 116 9.89 -4.08 13.33
N VAL A 117 9.63 -3.66 12.09
CA VAL A 117 8.32 -3.14 11.67
C VAL A 117 7.53 -4.27 11.03
N HIS A 118 6.38 -4.56 11.63
CA HIS A 118 5.47 -5.60 11.16
C HIS A 118 4.36 -5.02 10.30
N PHE A 119 3.92 -5.78 9.29
CA PHE A 119 2.85 -5.40 8.38
C PHE A 119 1.76 -6.45 8.32
N VAL A 120 0.53 -5.98 8.17
CA VAL A 120 -0.63 -6.83 7.87
C VAL A 120 -1.43 -6.20 6.74
N GLY A 121 -1.81 -7.00 5.75
CA GLY A 121 -2.68 -6.58 4.65
C GLY A 121 -2.19 -7.05 3.29
N SER A 122 -3.10 -7.07 2.31
CA SER A 122 -2.82 -7.59 0.97
C SER A 122 -1.72 -6.82 0.25
N ILE A 123 -1.71 -5.48 0.33
CA ILE A 123 -0.70 -4.65 -0.34
C ILE A 123 0.70 -4.97 0.18
N ALA A 124 0.88 -4.95 1.50
CA ALA A 124 2.18 -5.26 2.11
C ALA A 124 2.63 -6.69 1.78
N PHE A 125 1.69 -7.65 1.81
CA PHE A 125 1.99 -9.04 1.49
C PHE A 125 2.48 -9.25 0.05
N TYR A 126 1.80 -8.67 -0.94
CA TYR A 126 2.18 -8.83 -2.34
C TYR A 126 3.38 -7.96 -2.77
N LEU A 127 3.66 -6.90 -2.01
CA LEU A 127 4.80 -6.01 -2.23
C LEU A 127 5.91 -6.21 -1.18
N LYS A 128 6.04 -7.44 -0.65
CA LYS A 128 7.01 -7.75 0.41
C LYS A 128 8.46 -7.51 -0.04
N ASP A 129 8.79 -7.85 -1.28
CA ASP A 129 10.15 -7.71 -1.81
C ASP A 129 10.51 -6.22 -1.98
N GLU A 130 9.57 -5.42 -2.46
CA GLU A 130 9.73 -3.97 -2.60
C GLU A 130 9.79 -3.27 -1.24
N LEU A 131 9.05 -3.79 -0.25
CA LEU A 131 9.18 -3.37 1.14
C LEU A 131 10.59 -3.67 1.66
N GLN A 132 11.10 -4.88 1.45
CA GLN A 132 12.44 -5.27 1.87
C GLN A 132 13.50 -4.34 1.27
N GLU A 133 13.46 -4.11 -0.04
CA GLU A 133 14.39 -3.19 -0.72
C GLU A 133 14.31 -1.77 -0.16
N THR A 134 13.11 -1.29 0.12
CA THR A 134 12.92 0.03 0.74
C THR A 134 13.49 0.06 2.16
N PHE A 135 13.25 -0.98 2.94
CA PHE A 135 13.69 -1.09 4.33
C PHE A 135 15.22 -1.14 4.44
N ASP A 136 15.88 -1.93 3.60
CA ASP A 136 17.34 -2.02 3.52
C ASP A 136 17.96 -0.65 3.24
N LYS A 137 17.36 0.11 2.30
CA LYS A 137 17.81 1.46 1.96
C LYS A 137 17.69 2.46 3.12
N TYR A 138 16.77 2.23 4.04
CA TYR A 138 16.54 3.09 5.19
C TYR A 138 17.16 2.56 6.49
N GLU A 139 17.88 1.44 6.42
CA GLU A 139 18.45 0.73 7.58
C GLU A 139 17.36 0.38 8.61
N LEU A 140 16.19 -0.03 8.12
CA LEU A 140 15.05 -0.46 8.93
C LEU A 140 14.95 -1.99 8.93
N GLN A 141 14.44 -2.55 10.01
CA GLN A 141 14.25 -3.99 10.14
C GLN A 141 12.83 -4.37 9.69
N LEU A 142 12.72 -5.15 8.60
CA LEU A 142 11.42 -5.69 8.17
C LEU A 142 11.08 -6.92 9.01
N GLY A 143 9.97 -6.86 9.74
CA GLY A 143 9.46 -7.98 10.52
C GLY A 143 8.49 -8.85 9.72
N ASN A 144 7.61 -9.54 10.45
CA ASN A 144 6.50 -10.30 9.86
C ASN A 144 5.63 -9.45 8.92
N VAL A 145 5.35 -10.00 7.75
CA VAL A 145 4.41 -9.45 6.77
C VAL A 145 3.33 -10.50 6.52
N LEU A 146 2.13 -10.26 7.06
CA LEU A 146 1.02 -11.21 6.99
C LEU A 146 -0.07 -10.71 6.04
N ARG A 147 -0.73 -11.63 5.35
CA ARG A 147 -1.86 -11.28 4.49
C ARG A 147 -3.11 -10.96 5.31
N ARG A 148 -3.40 -11.78 6.31
CA ARG A 148 -4.51 -11.60 7.25
C ARG A 148 -4.01 -11.79 8.69
N PRO A 149 -4.61 -11.10 9.69
CA PRO A 149 -4.19 -11.25 11.09
C PRO A 149 -4.24 -12.70 11.61
N ILE A 150 -5.22 -13.49 11.13
CA ILE A 150 -5.42 -14.87 11.56
C ILE A 150 -4.25 -15.79 11.23
N ASP A 151 -3.51 -15.50 10.16
CA ASP A 151 -2.38 -16.32 9.73
C ASP A 151 -1.26 -16.35 10.80
N GLY A 152 -1.07 -15.24 11.52
CA GLY A 152 -0.11 -15.15 12.62
C GLY A 152 -0.57 -15.87 13.90
N LEU A 153 -1.88 -15.85 14.18
CA LEU A 153 -2.46 -16.52 15.34
C LEU A 153 -2.38 -18.05 15.22
N ILE A 154 -2.58 -18.57 14.00
CA ILE A 154 -2.44 -20.00 13.70
C ILE A 154 -1.00 -20.44 13.91
N ALA A 155 -0.03 -19.71 13.34
CA ALA A 155 1.39 -20.04 13.50
C ALA A 155 1.82 -20.05 14.98
N TYR A 156 1.35 -19.08 15.77
CA TYR A 156 1.65 -19.03 17.20
C TYR A 156 1.09 -20.23 17.99
N HIS A 157 -0.13 -20.68 17.68
CA HIS A 157 -0.72 -21.85 18.35
C HIS A 157 -0.05 -23.16 17.94
N VAL A 158 0.36 -23.29 16.69
CA VAL A 158 1.06 -24.49 16.19
C VAL A 158 2.48 -24.60 16.76
N ALA A 159 3.17 -23.47 16.98
CA ALA A 159 4.54 -23.45 17.50
C ALA A 159 4.65 -23.58 19.03
N ASN A 160 3.55 -23.41 19.76
CA ASN A 160 3.51 -23.50 21.23
C ASN A 160 2.65 -24.70 21.72
N GLN A 161 2.48 -25.71 20.87
CA GLN A 161 2.07 -27.07 21.25
C GLN A 161 3.31 -27.95 21.38
#